data_AF-A0AAD6RET6-F1
#
_entry.id   AF-A0AAD6RET6-F1
#
_cell.length_a   1.000
_cell.length_b   1.000
_cell.length_c   1.000
_cell.angle_alpha   90.00
_cell.angle_beta   90.00
_cell.angle_gamma   90.00
#
_symmetry.space_group_name_H-M   'P 1'
#
loop_
_entity.id
_entity.type
_entity.pdbx_description
1 polymer ?
#
loop_
_entity_poly.entity_id
_entity_poly.type
_entity_poly.pdbx_seq_one_letter_code
_entity_poly.pdbx_strand_id
1 'polypeptide(L)'
;MLCLEIWYFMTIIVLTGHLEDPIIAVGSLSICMNINGWEGMLFIGINAAISVRVSNELGSGHPRAAKYAVIVTCIESLLIGILCAVIILATRNHFAIIFTASEEMRKAVANLAYLLGITMLLNSVQPVISGVAVGGGWQALVAYINLFCYYVVGLPLGFLLGYKTKLHVKGIWIGMIIGTCLQTLILVYIVYKTNWNKEVEQASERMRKWGGQEEQQLSAADSNQINILTT
;
A
#
# COMPACT_ATOMS: atom_id res chain seq x y z
N MET A 1 -6.67 -5.56 3.21
CA MET A 1 -6.13 -4.19 3.07
C MET A 1 -6.09 -3.78 1.60
N LEU A 2 -5.40 -4.53 0.74
CA LEU A 2 -5.23 -4.21 -0.69
C LEU A 2 -6.57 -4.00 -1.46
N CYS A 3 -7.63 -4.74 -1.12
CA CYS A 3 -8.96 -4.52 -1.72
C CYS A 3 -9.54 -3.13 -1.43
N LEU A 4 -9.33 -2.60 -0.22
CA LEU A 4 -9.82 -1.26 0.16
C LEU A 4 -9.09 -0.17 -0.64
N GLU A 5 -7.79 -0.36 -0.89
CA GLU A 5 -7.01 0.50 -1.78
C GLU A 5 -7.55 0.47 -3.21
N ILE A 6 -7.76 -0.71 -3.78
CA ILE A 6 -8.30 -0.84 -5.15
C ILE A 6 -9.70 -0.21 -5.26
N TRP A 7 -10.58 -0.48 -4.30
CA TRP A 7 -11.94 0.08 -4.31
C TRP A 7 -11.95 1.60 -4.15
N TYR A 8 -11.01 2.15 -3.38
CA TYR A 8 -10.81 3.59 -3.28
C TYR A 8 -10.45 4.22 -4.63
N PHE A 9 -9.49 3.66 -5.36
CA PHE A 9 -9.14 4.12 -6.71
C PHE A 9 -10.32 4.01 -7.69
N MET A 10 -11.07 2.91 -7.64
CA MET A 10 -12.25 2.72 -8.51
C MET A 10 -13.33 3.77 -8.21
N THR A 11 -13.55 4.09 -6.94
CA THR A 11 -14.53 5.11 -6.55
C THR A 11 -14.12 6.49 -7.06
N ILE A 12 -12.84 6.83 -6.99
CA ILE A 12 -12.28 8.08 -7.55
C ILE A 12 -12.49 8.18 -9.07
N ILE A 13 -12.28 7.09 -9.81
CA ILE A 13 -12.51 7.06 -11.26
C ILE A 13 -13.99 7.30 -11.57
N VAL A 14 -14.90 6.66 -10.84
CA VAL A 14 -16.36 6.85 -10.99
C VAL A 14 -16.78 8.29 -10.68
N LEU A 15 -16.22 8.90 -9.63
CA LEU A 15 -16.43 10.32 -9.32
C LEU A 15 -15.93 11.21 -10.45
N THR A 16 -14.74 10.93 -10.99
CA THR A 16 -14.16 11.69 -12.11
C THR A 16 -15.03 11.64 -13.36
N GLY A 17 -15.79 10.54 -13.57
CA GLY A 17 -16.75 10.40 -14.68
C GLY A 17 -17.96 11.32 -14.62
N HIS A 18 -18.23 11.98 -13.49
CA HIS A 18 -19.33 12.93 -13.32
C HIS A 18 -18.89 14.41 -13.47
N LEU A 19 -17.67 14.66 -13.94
CA LEU A 19 -17.21 16.02 -14.28
C LEU A 19 -17.74 16.49 -15.64
N GLU A 20 -17.73 17.80 -15.90
CA GLU A 20 -18.27 18.42 -17.13
C GLU A 20 -17.58 17.93 -18.42
N ASP A 21 -16.28 17.60 -18.37
CA ASP A 21 -15.50 17.02 -19.48
C ASP A 21 -15.04 15.57 -19.18
N PRO A 22 -15.95 14.59 -19.11
CA PRO A 22 -15.64 13.26 -18.57
C PRO A 22 -14.68 12.47 -19.46
N ILE A 23 -14.68 12.70 -20.78
CA ILE A 23 -13.83 11.98 -21.72
C ILE A 23 -12.34 12.30 -21.48
N ILE A 24 -12.00 13.59 -21.41
CA ILE A 24 -10.62 14.03 -21.15
C ILE A 24 -10.24 13.76 -19.69
N ALA A 25 -11.18 13.99 -18.77
CA ALA A 25 -10.95 13.81 -17.35
C ALA A 25 -10.64 12.37 -16.97
N VAL A 26 -11.53 11.44 -17.31
CA VAL A 26 -11.37 10.01 -17.06
C VAL A 26 -10.23 9.46 -17.91
N GLY A 27 -10.15 9.81 -19.19
CA GLY A 27 -9.10 9.30 -20.08
C GLY A 27 -7.69 9.65 -19.59
N SER A 28 -7.45 10.91 -19.24
CA SER A 28 -6.13 11.34 -18.73
C SER A 28 -5.80 10.72 -17.36
N LEU A 29 -6.78 10.62 -16.45
CA LEU A 29 -6.63 9.95 -15.16
C LEU A 29 -6.31 8.46 -15.34
N SER A 30 -7.06 7.76 -16.20
CA SER A 30 -6.87 6.33 -16.48
C SER A 30 -5.50 6.03 -17.07
N ILE A 31 -4.99 6.86 -17.99
CA ILE A 31 -3.63 6.69 -18.52
C ILE A 31 -2.60 6.77 -17.40
N CYS A 32 -2.71 7.77 -16.54
CA CYS A 32 -1.77 7.93 -15.44
C CYS A 32 -1.90 6.80 -14.39
N MET A 33 -3.12 6.33 -14.12
CA MET A 33 -3.36 5.20 -13.22
C MET A 33 -2.82 3.88 -13.77
N ASN A 34 -2.82 3.67 -15.09
CA ASN A 34 -2.18 2.50 -15.70
C ASN A 34 -0.67 2.48 -15.43
N ILE A 35 0.00 3.63 -15.59
CA ILE A 35 1.43 3.77 -15.29
C ILE A 35 1.69 3.55 -13.80
N ASN A 36 0.85 4.12 -12.94
CA ASN A 36 0.92 3.87 -11.50
C ASN A 36 0.72 2.38 -11.17
N GLY A 37 -0.15 1.69 -11.90
CA GLY A 37 -0.35 0.24 -11.77
C GLY A 37 0.89 -0.58 -12.11
N TRP A 38 1.65 -0.22 -13.15
CA TRP A 38 2.92 -0.88 -13.48
C TRP A 38 3.95 -0.75 -12.35
N GLU A 39 4.09 0.46 -11.81
CA GLU A 39 4.91 0.70 -10.63
C GLU A 39 4.38 -0.07 -9.40
N GLY A 40 3.06 -0.09 -9.21
CA GLY A 40 2.40 -0.81 -8.12
C GLY A 40 2.74 -2.30 -8.11
N MET A 41 2.85 -2.95 -9.27
CA MET A 41 3.26 -4.36 -9.36
C MET A 41 4.67 -4.60 -8.81
N LEU A 42 5.60 -3.67 -9.05
CA LEU A 42 6.95 -3.73 -8.47
C LEU A 42 6.88 -3.65 -6.94
N PHE A 43 6.12 -2.71 -6.39
CA PHE A 43 6.01 -2.55 -4.94
C PHE A 43 5.18 -3.64 -4.25
N ILE A 44 4.25 -4.30 -4.94
CA ILE A 44 3.58 -5.51 -4.43
C ILE A 44 4.62 -6.62 -4.22
N GLY A 45 5.59 -6.77 -5.12
CA GLY A 45 6.70 -7.70 -4.94
C GLY A 45 7.53 -7.39 -3.69
N ILE A 46 7.89 -6.11 -3.49
CA ILE A 46 8.62 -5.66 -2.30
C ILE A 46 7.79 -5.87 -1.02
N ASN A 47 6.49 -5.57 -1.05
CA ASN A 47 5.55 -5.80 0.06
C ASN A 47 5.57 -7.27 0.51
N ALA A 48 5.49 -8.21 -0.42
CA ALA A 48 5.55 -9.63 -0.12
C ALA A 48 6.92 -10.04 0.47
N ALA A 49 8.01 -9.56 -0.14
CA ALA A 49 9.37 -9.88 0.32
C ALA A 49 9.65 -9.38 1.75
N ILE A 50 9.30 -8.13 2.06
CA ILE A 50 9.50 -7.58 3.41
C ILE A 50 8.57 -8.25 4.43
N SER A 51 7.35 -8.60 4.03
CA SER A 51 6.42 -9.32 4.89
C SER A 51 7.00 -10.65 5.34
N VAL A 52 7.50 -11.47 4.41
CA VAL A 52 8.14 -12.76 4.72
C VAL A 52 9.38 -12.56 5.59
N ARG A 53 10.23 -11.59 5.26
CA ARG A 53 11.47 -11.35 6.01
C ARG A 53 11.18 -10.90 7.44
N VAL A 54 10.25 -9.97 7.65
CA VAL A 54 9.86 -9.53 8.99
C VAL A 54 9.22 -10.67 9.78
N SER A 55 8.34 -11.46 9.17
CA SER A 55 7.75 -12.65 9.82
C SER A 55 8.81 -13.63 10.32
N ASN A 56 9.81 -13.94 9.48
CA ASN A 56 10.87 -14.89 9.82
C ASN A 56 11.80 -14.36 10.92
N GLU A 57 12.18 -13.08 10.87
CA GLU A 57 13.05 -12.47 11.88
C GLU A 57 12.34 -12.33 13.24
N LEU A 58 11.04 -11.99 13.23
CA LEU A 58 10.22 -11.96 14.44
C LEU A 58 10.04 -13.36 15.03
N GLY A 59 9.76 -14.36 14.18
CA GLY A 59 9.62 -15.77 14.60
C GLY A 59 10.92 -16.38 15.13
N SER A 60 12.07 -15.92 14.64
CA SER A 60 13.40 -16.37 15.09
C SER A 60 13.91 -15.63 16.33
N GLY A 61 13.14 -14.68 16.89
CA GLY A 61 13.55 -13.95 18.08
C GLY A 61 14.60 -12.86 17.84
N HIS A 62 14.73 -12.34 16.62
CA HIS A 62 15.76 -11.35 16.24
C HIS A 62 15.17 -9.95 15.97
N PRO A 63 14.80 -9.18 17.01
CA PRO A 63 14.11 -7.88 16.86
C PRO A 63 14.98 -6.83 16.15
N ARG A 64 16.30 -6.88 16.33
CA ARG A 64 17.25 -5.97 15.66
C ARG A 64 17.33 -6.23 14.16
N ALA A 65 17.32 -7.50 13.75
CA ALA A 65 17.36 -7.88 12.33
C ALA A 65 16.06 -7.50 11.62
N ALA A 66 14.90 -7.70 12.26
CA ALA A 66 13.61 -7.23 11.75
C ALA A 66 13.61 -5.71 11.52
N LYS A 67 14.05 -4.92 12.50
CA LYS A 67 14.16 -3.45 12.37
C LYS A 67 15.11 -3.05 11.23
N TYR A 68 16.24 -3.72 11.11
CA TYR A 68 17.22 -3.43 10.06
C TYR A 68 16.65 -3.72 8.66
N ALA A 69 15.97 -4.85 8.48
CA ALA A 69 15.29 -5.20 7.23
C ALA A 69 14.28 -4.13 6.82
N VAL A 70 13.46 -3.64 7.76
CA VAL A 70 12.50 -2.56 7.48
C VAL A 70 13.18 -1.27 7.03
N ILE A 71 14.26 -0.85 7.70
CA ILE A 71 14.98 0.38 7.36
C ILE A 71 15.60 0.29 5.97
N VAL A 72 16.31 -0.81 5.69
CA VAL A 72 16.99 -1.00 4.39
C VAL A 72 15.95 -1.03 3.26
N THR A 73 14.89 -1.81 3.40
CA THR A 73 13.86 -1.89 2.37
C THR A 73 13.10 -0.58 2.20
N CYS A 74 12.85 0.21 3.26
CA CYS A 74 12.29 1.55 3.12
C CYS A 74 13.20 2.48 2.32
N ILE A 75 14.52 2.44 2.55
CA ILE A 75 15.48 3.26 1.80
C ILE A 75 15.54 2.83 0.33
N GLU A 76 15.66 1.53 0.06
CA GLU A 76 15.66 0.99 -1.30
C GLU A 76 14.38 1.36 -2.05
N SER A 77 13.22 1.19 -1.40
CA SER A 77 11.92 1.53 -1.97
C SER A 77 11.80 3.01 -2.29
N LEU A 78 12.28 3.88 -1.39
CA LEU A 78 12.30 5.33 -1.62
C LEU A 78 13.21 5.71 -2.79
N LEU A 79 14.39 5.08 -2.92
CA LEU A 79 15.30 5.31 -4.05
C LEU A 79 14.66 4.90 -5.38
N ILE A 80 13.99 3.74 -5.42
CA ILE A 80 13.24 3.28 -6.59
C ILE A 80 12.10 4.25 -6.92
N GLY A 81 11.33 4.69 -5.91
CA GLY A 81 10.26 5.67 -6.08
C GLY A 81 10.76 7.02 -6.62
N ILE A 82 11.89 7.52 -6.12
CA ILE A 82 12.54 8.75 -6.63
C ILE A 82 12.94 8.55 -8.10
N LEU A 83 13.56 7.42 -8.43
CA LEU A 83 13.96 7.11 -9.81
C LEU A 83 12.73 7.08 -10.74
N CYS A 84 11.67 6.38 -10.37
CA CYS A 84 10.41 6.32 -11.12
C CYS A 84 9.79 7.71 -11.31
N ALA A 85 9.72 8.51 -10.25
CA ALA A 85 9.20 9.87 -10.30
C ALA A 85 10.04 10.75 -11.25
N VAL A 86 11.37 10.68 -11.19
CA VAL A 86 12.27 11.44 -12.09
C VAL A 86 12.06 11.01 -13.54
N ILE A 87 11.96 9.72 -13.82
CA ILE A 87 11.74 9.20 -15.18
C ILE A 87 10.40 9.71 -15.74
N ILE A 88 9.32 9.66 -14.96
CA ILE A 88 8.00 10.12 -15.39
C ILE A 88 7.97 11.64 -15.59
N LEU A 89 8.61 12.41 -14.69
CA LEU A 89 8.69 13.86 -14.84
C LEU A 89 9.54 14.27 -16.05
N ALA A 90 10.63 13.55 -16.34
CA ALA A 90 11.47 13.78 -17.52
C ALA A 90 10.74 13.42 -18.82
N THR A 91 9.96 12.34 -18.81
CA THR A 91 9.24 11.84 -20.01
C THR A 91 7.84 12.41 -20.15
N ARG A 92 7.42 13.35 -19.29
CA ARG A 92 6.03 13.83 -19.14
C ARG A 92 5.31 14.25 -20.42
N ASN A 93 6.04 14.80 -21.39
CA ASN A 93 5.46 15.30 -22.64
C ASN A 93 5.37 14.21 -23.73
N HIS A 94 6.03 13.08 -23.53
CA HIS A 94 6.23 12.05 -24.55
C HIS A 94 5.56 10.73 -24.20
N PHE A 95 5.53 10.31 -22.92
CA PHE A 95 5.02 8.98 -22.58
C PHE A 95 3.54 8.79 -22.96
N ALA A 96 2.73 9.86 -22.95
CA ALA A 96 1.31 9.78 -23.28
C ALA A 96 1.03 9.33 -24.73
N ILE A 97 2.03 9.43 -25.63
CA ILE A 97 1.88 9.07 -27.05
C ILE A 97 1.61 7.58 -27.26
N ILE A 98 2.02 6.72 -26.31
CA ILE A 98 1.80 5.27 -26.39
C ILE A 98 0.35 4.89 -26.09
N PHE A 99 -0.41 5.79 -25.43
CA PHE A 99 -1.79 5.53 -25.02
C PHE A 99 -2.82 6.25 -25.89
N THR A 100 -2.48 7.41 -26.46
CA THR A 100 -3.44 8.22 -27.20
C THR A 100 -2.79 9.05 -28.31
N ALA A 101 -3.51 9.16 -29.43
CA ALA A 101 -3.16 10.04 -30.54
C ALA A 101 -3.67 11.48 -30.34
N SER A 102 -4.61 11.72 -29.41
CA SER A 102 -5.20 13.04 -29.17
C SER A 102 -4.21 13.98 -28.47
N GLU A 103 -3.92 15.12 -29.10
CA GLU A 103 -3.03 16.15 -28.54
C GLU A 103 -3.60 16.77 -27.26
N GLU A 104 -4.93 16.95 -27.20
CA GLU A 104 -5.63 17.47 -26.02
C GLU A 104 -5.46 16.53 -24.82
N MET A 105 -5.63 15.22 -25.03
CA MET A 105 -5.44 14.22 -23.98
C MET A 105 -3.97 14.14 -23.53
N ARG A 106 -3.02 14.27 -24.47
CA ARG A 106 -1.58 14.34 -24.13
C ARG A 106 -1.25 15.54 -23.25
N LYS A 107 -1.83 16.73 -23.53
CA LYS A 107 -1.65 17.92 -22.70
C LYS A 107 -2.27 17.74 -21.31
N ALA A 108 -3.43 17.11 -21.21
CA ALA A 108 -4.06 16.78 -19.92
C ALA A 108 -3.18 15.82 -19.09
N VAL A 109 -2.68 14.74 -19.71
CA VAL A 109 -1.76 13.78 -19.06
C VAL A 109 -0.45 14.44 -18.63
N ALA A 110 0.17 15.27 -19.47
CA ALA A 110 1.40 15.99 -19.13
C ALA A 110 1.22 16.93 -17.94
N ASN A 111 0.03 17.53 -17.79
CA ASN A 111 -0.32 18.33 -16.62
C ASN A 111 -0.53 17.49 -15.35
N LEU A 112 -1.11 16.29 -15.48
CA LEU A 112 -1.29 15.36 -14.36
C LEU A 112 0.01 14.63 -13.99
N ALA A 113 0.98 14.53 -14.89
CA ALA A 113 2.26 13.86 -14.66
C ALA A 113 3.02 14.40 -13.43
N TYR A 114 2.85 15.68 -13.09
CA TYR A 114 3.41 16.25 -11.85
C TYR A 114 2.80 15.62 -10.60
N LEU A 115 1.47 15.49 -10.57
CA LEU A 115 0.76 14.83 -9.47
C LEU A 115 1.07 13.33 -9.44
N LEU A 116 1.17 12.70 -10.61
CA LEU A 116 1.60 11.31 -10.75
C LEU A 116 2.97 11.09 -10.12
N GLY A 117 3.99 11.90 -10.44
CA GLY A 117 5.32 11.76 -9.84
C GLY A 117 5.32 11.84 -8.30
N ILE A 118 4.50 12.73 -7.72
CA ILE A 118 4.32 12.81 -6.26
C ILE A 118 3.63 11.54 -5.74
N THR A 119 2.58 11.08 -6.43
CA THR A 119 1.88 9.83 -6.07
C THR A 119 2.80 8.62 -6.13
N MET A 120 3.67 8.53 -7.13
CA MET A 120 4.67 7.46 -7.28
C MET A 120 5.64 7.42 -6.10
N LEU A 121 6.14 8.60 -5.69
CA LEU A 121 7.00 8.72 -4.51
C LEU A 121 6.28 8.24 -3.23
N LEU A 122 5.03 8.66 -3.00
CA LEU A 122 4.27 8.24 -1.82
C LEU A 122 3.94 6.75 -1.83
N ASN A 123 3.53 6.23 -2.99
CA ASN A 123 3.20 4.83 -3.20
C ASN A 123 4.44 3.92 -3.14
N SER A 124 5.65 4.46 -3.13
CA SER A 124 6.85 3.65 -2.89
C SER A 124 7.00 3.22 -1.44
N VAL A 125 6.63 4.06 -0.47
CA VAL A 125 6.86 3.79 0.96
C VAL A 125 5.74 2.96 1.56
N GLN A 126 4.50 3.24 1.17
CA GLN A 126 3.31 2.63 1.74
C GLN A 126 3.30 1.08 1.64
N PRO A 127 3.60 0.46 0.48
CA PRO A 127 3.58 -0.99 0.35
C PRO A 127 4.63 -1.66 1.24
N VAL A 128 5.79 -1.03 1.47
CA VAL A 128 6.79 -1.57 2.41
C VAL A 128 6.21 -1.63 3.81
N ILE A 129 5.64 -0.53 4.30
CA ILE A 129 5.08 -0.48 5.65
C ILE A 129 3.87 -1.41 5.79
N SER A 130 3.03 -1.51 4.76
CA SER A 130 1.94 -2.49 4.72
C SER A 130 2.48 -3.93 4.81
N GLY A 131 3.58 -4.23 4.13
CA GLY A 131 4.22 -5.55 4.18
C GLY A 131 4.76 -5.87 5.58
N VAL A 132 5.38 -4.89 6.23
CA VAL A 132 5.80 -4.97 7.65
C VAL A 132 4.59 -5.20 8.56
N ALA A 133 3.45 -4.56 8.27
CA ALA A 133 2.23 -4.73 9.03
C ALA A 133 1.63 -6.13 8.90
N VAL A 134 1.69 -6.72 7.71
CA VAL A 134 1.29 -8.11 7.48
C VAL A 134 2.28 -9.05 8.16
N GLY A 135 3.59 -8.79 8.06
CA GLY A 135 4.62 -9.64 8.67
C GLY A 135 4.64 -9.62 10.20
N GLY A 136 4.28 -8.48 10.81
CA GLY A 136 4.12 -8.35 12.27
C GLY A 136 2.76 -8.84 12.81
N GLY A 137 1.81 -9.15 11.93
CA GLY A 137 0.48 -9.64 12.31
C GLY A 137 -0.47 -8.57 12.86
N TRP A 138 -0.25 -7.30 12.48
CA TRP A 138 -0.99 -6.11 12.93
C TRP A 138 -1.70 -5.41 11.76
N GLN A 139 -1.94 -6.15 10.67
CA GLN A 139 -2.65 -5.68 9.47
C GLN A 139 -4.07 -5.13 9.75
N ALA A 140 -4.74 -5.57 10.82
CA ALA A 140 -6.06 -5.08 11.18
C ALA A 140 -6.03 -3.60 11.57
N LEU A 141 -5.05 -3.20 12.40
CA LEU A 141 -4.85 -1.81 12.80
C LEU A 141 -4.59 -0.93 11.57
N VAL A 142 -3.74 -1.41 10.65
CA VAL A 142 -3.45 -0.70 9.40
C VAL A 142 -4.68 -0.60 8.50
N ALA A 143 -5.54 -1.63 8.45
CA ALA A 143 -6.78 -1.58 7.69
C ALA A 143 -7.76 -0.51 8.21
N TYR A 144 -7.89 -0.35 9.54
CA TYR A 144 -8.72 0.71 10.14
C TYR A 144 -8.19 2.11 9.82
N ILE A 145 -6.86 2.31 9.90
CA ILE A 145 -6.23 3.58 9.54
C ILE A 145 -6.46 3.89 8.06
N ASN A 146 -6.33 2.88 7.19
CA ASN A 146 -6.56 3.02 5.76
C ASN A 146 -8.02 3.45 5.48
N LEU A 147 -8.98 2.79 6.12
CA LEU A 147 -10.40 3.15 6.00
C LEU A 147 -10.65 4.62 6.39
N PHE A 148 -10.08 5.07 7.50
CA PHE A 148 -10.20 6.46 7.95
C PHE A 148 -9.54 7.44 6.96
N CYS A 149 -8.27 7.21 6.61
CA CYS A 149 -7.53 8.15 5.77
C CYS A 149 -8.13 8.27 4.36
N TYR A 150 -8.59 7.16 3.78
CA TYR A 150 -9.09 7.17 2.40
C TYR A 150 -10.54 7.56 2.31
N TYR A 151 -11.42 6.98 3.12
CA TYR A 151 -12.85 7.16 2.98
C TYR A 151 -13.40 8.33 3.81
N VAL A 152 -12.81 8.62 4.97
CA VAL A 152 -13.28 9.71 5.85
C VAL A 152 -12.58 11.03 5.52
N VAL A 153 -11.31 10.99 5.12
CA VAL A 153 -10.54 12.20 4.82
C VAL A 153 -10.34 12.42 3.32
N GLY A 154 -9.71 11.45 2.63
CA GLY A 154 -9.32 11.60 1.23
C GLY A 154 -10.50 11.76 0.28
N LEU A 155 -11.56 10.95 0.44
CA LEU A 155 -12.72 10.96 -0.45
C LEU A 155 -13.56 12.24 -0.33
N PRO A 156 -13.91 12.74 0.88
CA PRO A 156 -14.62 14.00 1.01
C PRO A 156 -13.80 15.21 0.56
N LEU A 157 -12.48 15.21 0.81
CA LEU A 157 -11.59 16.26 0.30
C LEU A 157 -11.49 16.21 -1.23
N GLY A 158 -11.38 15.02 -1.82
CA GLY A 158 -11.37 14.84 -3.27
C GLY A 158 -12.68 15.30 -3.91
N PHE A 159 -13.82 15.02 -3.29
CA PHE A 159 -15.13 15.52 -3.73
C PHE A 159 -15.22 17.05 -3.61
N LEU A 160 -14.84 17.60 -2.46
CA LEU A 160 -14.89 19.06 -2.25
C LEU A 160 -13.99 19.81 -3.23
N LEU A 161 -12.74 19.36 -3.39
CA LEU A 161 -11.78 19.98 -4.32
C LEU A 161 -12.15 19.71 -5.78
N GLY A 162 -12.68 18.54 -6.10
CA GLY A 162 -13.03 18.16 -7.47
C GLY A 162 -14.23 18.93 -8.02
N TYR A 163 -15.30 19.07 -7.23
CA TYR A 163 -16.57 19.64 -7.70
C TYR A 163 -16.76 21.12 -7.31
N LYS A 164 -16.26 21.55 -6.15
CA LYS A 164 -16.49 22.93 -5.66
C LYS A 164 -15.44 23.91 -6.14
N THR A 165 -14.29 23.43 -6.61
CA THR A 165 -13.21 24.29 -7.11
C THR A 165 -12.97 24.07 -8.60
N LYS A 166 -12.34 25.03 -9.27
CA LYS A 166 -12.00 24.94 -10.71
C LYS A 166 -10.89 23.92 -11.02
N LEU A 167 -10.43 23.15 -10.02
CA LEU A 167 -9.36 22.16 -10.18
C LEU A 167 -9.82 20.87 -10.87
N HIS A 168 -11.13 20.57 -10.90
CA HIS A 168 -11.71 19.37 -11.55
C HIS A 168 -10.93 18.09 -11.18
N VAL A 169 -10.42 17.35 -12.17
CA VAL A 169 -9.62 16.11 -11.98
C VAL A 169 -8.42 16.31 -11.06
N LYS A 170 -7.75 17.46 -11.15
CA LYS A 170 -6.60 17.77 -10.27
C LYS A 170 -7.05 17.85 -8.82
N GLY A 171 -8.25 18.38 -8.56
CA GLY A 171 -8.81 18.47 -7.22
C GLY A 171 -9.09 17.09 -6.62
N ILE A 172 -9.68 16.20 -7.41
CA ILE A 172 -9.93 14.82 -7.01
C ILE A 172 -8.61 14.10 -6.70
N TRP A 173 -7.61 14.25 -7.59
CA TRP A 173 -6.28 13.66 -7.40
C TRP A 173 -5.57 14.23 -6.16
N ILE A 174 -5.63 15.53 -5.93
CA ILE A 174 -5.02 16.14 -4.74
C ILE A 174 -5.68 15.59 -3.46
N GLY A 175 -7.00 15.41 -3.43
CA GLY A 175 -7.68 14.76 -2.31
C GLY A 175 -7.17 13.34 -2.05
N MET A 176 -6.92 12.58 -3.11
CA MET A 176 -6.28 11.26 -3.03
C MET A 176 -4.88 11.32 -2.44
N ILE A 177 -4.03 12.22 -2.94
CA ILE A 177 -2.67 12.43 -2.42
C ILE A 177 -2.69 12.80 -0.94
N ILE A 178 -3.63 13.65 -0.50
CA ILE A 178 -3.76 14.02 0.91
C ILE A 178 -4.09 12.80 1.78
N GLY A 179 -5.05 11.96 1.34
CA GLY A 179 -5.40 10.72 2.03
C GLY A 179 -4.20 9.77 2.15
N THR A 180 -3.47 9.56 1.06
CA THR A 180 -2.27 8.71 1.00
C THR A 180 -1.11 9.28 1.84
N CYS A 181 -0.87 10.60 1.78
CA CYS A 181 0.12 11.27 2.63
C CYS A 181 -0.19 11.08 4.11
N LEU A 182 -1.44 11.35 4.52
CA LEU A 182 -1.85 11.24 5.91
C LEU A 182 -1.66 9.80 6.42
N GLN A 183 -2.11 8.82 5.65
CA GLN A 183 -1.92 7.41 5.99
C GLN A 183 -0.42 7.07 6.10
N THR A 184 0.39 7.47 5.12
CA THR A 184 1.83 7.20 5.10
C THR A 184 2.51 7.77 6.34
N LEU A 185 2.19 9.01 6.73
CA LEU A 185 2.73 9.64 7.94
C LEU A 185 2.34 8.89 9.21
N ILE A 186 1.07 8.48 9.33
CA ILE A 186 0.59 7.72 10.49
C ILE A 186 1.31 6.36 10.57
N LEU A 187 1.47 5.68 9.43
CA LEU A 187 2.13 4.38 9.37
C LEU A 187 3.63 4.46 9.66
N VAL A 188 4.32 5.47 9.12
CA VAL A 188 5.73 5.74 9.45
C VAL A 188 5.88 6.02 10.94
N TYR A 189 4.98 6.81 11.53
CA TYR A 189 4.98 7.09 12.96
C TYR A 189 4.80 5.83 13.81
N ILE A 190 3.86 4.97 13.42
CA ILE A 190 3.61 3.68 14.08
C ILE A 190 4.85 2.81 14.03
N VAL A 191 5.45 2.61 12.85
CA VAL A 191 6.69 1.82 12.67
C VAL A 191 7.85 2.38 13.50
N TYR A 192 7.96 3.71 13.56
CA TYR A 192 8.99 4.37 14.38
C TYR A 192 8.78 4.13 15.89
N LYS A 193 7.52 4.10 16.35
CA LYS A 193 7.16 3.83 17.75
C LYS A 193 7.12 2.34 18.11
N THR A 194 7.16 1.43 17.14
CA THR A 194 7.13 -0.01 17.38
C THR A 194 8.28 -0.45 18.26
N ASN A 195 7.93 -1.10 19.38
CA ASN A 195 8.91 -1.80 20.18
C ASN A 195 9.10 -3.21 19.62
N TRP A 196 10.13 -3.37 18.79
CA TRP A 196 10.47 -4.64 18.14
C TRP A 196 10.67 -5.80 19.13
N ASN A 197 11.11 -5.53 20.37
CA ASN A 197 11.23 -6.58 21.39
C ASN A 197 9.85 -7.11 21.82
N LYS A 198 8.86 -6.22 21.93
CA LYS A 198 7.48 -6.58 22.25
C LYS A 198 6.81 -7.33 21.09
N GLU A 199 7.12 -6.96 19.86
CA GLU A 199 6.62 -7.68 18.68
C GLU A 199 7.15 -9.11 18.61
N VAL A 200 8.42 -9.32 18.98
CA VAL A 200 9.01 -10.66 19.11
C VAL A 200 8.32 -11.47 20.21
N GLU A 201 8.08 -10.86 21.37
CA GLU A 201 7.35 -11.52 22.47
C GLU A 201 5.94 -11.95 22.02
N GLN A 202 5.20 -11.06 21.35
CA GLN A 202 3.89 -11.37 20.79
C GLN A 202 3.95 -12.43 19.68
N ALA A 203 4.97 -12.41 18.82
CA ALA A 203 5.20 -13.46 17.83
C ALA A 203 5.45 -14.82 18.50
N SER A 204 6.29 -14.85 19.54
CA SER A 204 6.57 -16.06 20.33
C SER A 204 5.32 -16.57 21.06
N GLU A 205 4.49 -15.70 21.62
CA GLU A 205 3.22 -16.08 22.24
C GLU A 205 2.23 -16.66 21.23
N ARG A 206 2.15 -16.06 20.03
CA ARG A 206 1.35 -16.58 18.91
C ARG A 206 1.84 -17.97 18.51
N MET A 207 3.14 -18.14 18.31
CA MET A 207 3.72 -19.46 18.02
C MET A 207 3.43 -20.48 19.12
N ARG A 208 3.52 -20.11 20.40
CA ARG A 208 3.22 -21.04 21.51
C ARG A 208 1.75 -21.44 21.57
N LYS A 209 0.82 -20.50 21.33
CA LYS A 209 -0.62 -20.79 21.33
C LYS A 209 -1.03 -21.73 20.21
N TRP A 210 -0.44 -21.58 19.02
CA TRP A 210 -0.83 -22.33 17.83
C TRP A 210 0.03 -23.59 17.62
N GLY A 211 1.34 -23.54 17.89
CA GLY A 211 2.24 -24.70 17.83
C GLY A 211 2.06 -25.68 19.00
N GLY A 212 1.70 -25.19 20.19
CA GLY A 212 1.39 -26.06 21.34
C GLY A 212 0.07 -26.83 21.20
N GLN A 213 -0.85 -26.38 20.34
CA GLN A 213 -2.07 -27.12 20.02
C GLN A 213 -1.79 -28.35 19.14
N GLU A 214 -0.81 -28.27 18.24
CA GLU A 214 -0.40 -29.43 17.42
C GLU A 214 0.28 -30.50 18.27
N GLU A 215 1.19 -30.15 19.19
CA GLU A 215 1.81 -31.13 20.11
C GLU A 215 0.79 -31.79 21.05
N GLN A 216 -0.20 -31.04 21.55
CA GLN A 216 -1.27 -31.60 22.37
C GLN A 216 -2.25 -32.48 21.56
N GLN A 217 -2.53 -32.14 20.30
CA GLN A 217 -3.36 -32.96 19.41
C GLN A 217 -2.64 -34.23 18.94
N LEU A 218 -1.34 -34.15 18.63
CA LEU A 218 -0.49 -35.30 18.30
C LEU A 218 -0.36 -36.24 19.51
N SER A 219 -0.10 -35.71 20.71
CA SER A 219 -0.04 -36.51 21.93
C SER A 219 -1.39 -37.15 22.30
N ALA A 220 -2.52 -36.45 22.07
CA ALA A 220 -3.86 -37.01 22.26
C ALA A 220 -4.24 -38.07 21.22
N ALA A 221 -3.74 -37.95 19.98
CA ALA A 221 -3.96 -38.94 18.92
C ALA A 221 -3.14 -40.22 19.15
N ASP A 222 -1.87 -40.09 19.56
CA ASP A 222 -1.01 -41.24 19.91
C ASP A 222 -1.55 -42.00 21.12
N SER A 223 -2.02 -41.29 22.15
CA SER A 223 -2.61 -41.93 23.34
C SER A 223 -3.94 -42.65 23.04
N ASN A 224 -4.74 -42.15 22.09
CA ASN A 224 -5.93 -42.86 21.62
C ASN A 224 -5.61 -44.09 20.75
N GLN A 225 -4.56 -44.05 19.92
CA GLN A 225 -4.11 -45.23 19.16
C GLN A 225 -3.58 -46.35 20.07
N ILE A 226 -2.86 -46.00 21.14
CA ILE A 226 -2.35 -46.98 22.12
C ILE A 226 -3.52 -47.69 22.82
N ASN A 227 -4.58 -46.97 23.21
CA ASN A 227 -5.74 -47.57 23.87
C ASN A 227 -6.55 -48.52 22.97
N ILE A 228 -6.59 -48.29 21.65
CA ILE A 228 -7.29 -49.15 20.70
C ILE A 228 -6.55 -50.47 20.46
N LEU A 229 -5.22 -50.50 20.60
CA LEU A 229 -4.40 -51.71 20.43
C LEU A 229 -4.32 -52.59 21.70
N THR A 230 -4.74 -52.07 22.85
CA THR A 230 -4.74 -52.78 24.14
C THR A 230 -6.12 -53.30 24.59
N THR A 231 -7.13 -53.24 23.71
CA THR A 231 -8.48 -53.79 23.95
C THR A 231 -8.76 -54.92 22.98
#